data_AF-A0A5B9WNR2-F1
#
_entry.id   AF-A0A5B9WNR2-F1
#
_cell.length_a   1.000
_cell.length_b   1.000
_cell.length_c   1.000
_cell.angle_alpha   90.00
_cell.angle_beta   90.00
_cell.angle_gamma   90.00
#
_symmetry.space_group_name_H-M   'P 1'
#
loop_
_entity.id
_entity.type
_entity.pdbx_description
1 polymer ?
#
loop_
_entity_poly.entity_id
_entity_poly.type
_entity_poly.pdbx_seq_one_letter_code
_entity_poly.pdbx_strand_id
1 'polypeptide(L)' 'MLRWALIFFIIAIVAAIFGFGGIAAGAAGIAKILFYIFVVIFLISLIAGLMRR' A
#
# COMPACT_ATOMS: atom_id res chain seq x y z
N MET A 1 -19.81 -15.33 8.04
CA MET A 1 -18.99 -14.16 7.69
C MET A 1 -18.97 -13.08 8.76
N LEU A 2 -20.12 -12.66 9.31
CA LEU A 2 -20.21 -11.60 10.33
C LEU A 2 -19.34 -11.84 11.59
N ARG A 3 -19.29 -13.09 12.08
CA ARG A 3 -18.44 -13.45 13.24
C ARG A 3 -16.96 -13.26 12.96
N TRP A 4 -16.50 -13.62 11.75
CA TRP A 4 -15.11 -13.47 11.34
C TRP A 4 -14.73 -12.00 11.15
N ALA A 5 -15.59 -11.20 10.50
CA ALA A 5 -15.36 -9.77 10.34
C ALA A 5 -15.22 -9.05 11.70
N LEU A 6 -16.05 -9.40 12.69
CA LEU A 6 -15.95 -8.85 14.05
C LEU A 6 -14.63 -9.22 14.74
N ILE A 7 -14.18 -10.48 14.58
CA ILE A 7 -12.90 -10.95 15.14
C ILE A 7 -11.73 -10.16 14.54
N PHE A 8 -11.68 -10.02 13.20
CA PHE A 8 -10.63 -9.25 12.54
C PHE A 8 -10.67 -7.76 12.90
N PHE A 9 -11.86 -7.20 13.10
CA PHE A 9 -12.03 -5.82 13.54
C PHE A 9 -11.42 -5.58 14.92
N ILE A 10 -11.67 -6.47 15.88
CA ILE A 10 -11.08 -6.39 17.21
C ILE A 10 -9.55 -6.53 17.14
N ILE A 11 -9.04 -7.48 16.35
CA ILE A 11 -7.59 -7.67 16.14
C ILE A 11 -6.95 -6.40 15.57
N ALA A 12 -7.61 -5.73 14.62
CA ALA A 12 -7.10 -4.50 14.01
C ALA A 12 -7.00 -3.34 15.01
N ILE A 13 -8.01 -3.17 15.88
CA ILE A 13 -7.98 -2.15 16.94
C ILE A 13 -6.87 -2.45 17.94
N VAL A 14 -6.78 -3.70 18.37
CA VAL A 14 -5.76 -4.16 19.31
C VAL A 14 -4.35 -3.91 18.73
N ALA A 15 -4.12 -4.29 17.48
CA ALA A 15 -2.87 -3.98 16.78
C ALA A 15 -2.61 -2.46 16.69
N ALA A 16 -3.62 -1.65 16.38
CA ALA A 16 -3.46 -0.20 16.34
C ALA A 16 -3.00 0.39 17.69
N ILE A 17 -3.55 -0.10 18.80
CA ILE A 17 -3.20 0.33 20.16
C ILE A 17 -1.79 -0.16 20.57
N PHE A 18 -1.43 -1.40 20.24
CA PHE A 18 -0.12 -1.99 20.56
C PHE A 18 1.06 -1.41 19.74
N GLY A 19 0.86 -0.32 19.00
CA GLY A 19 1.96 0.46 18.42
C GLY A 19 2.36 0.04 17.01
N PHE A 20 1.53 -0.72 16.30
CA PHE A 20 1.74 -0.98 14.88
C PHE A 20 1.71 0.29 14.01
N GLY A 21 1.35 1.45 14.57
CA GLY A 21 1.49 2.77 13.93
C GLY A 21 2.93 3.09 13.49
N GLY A 22 3.95 2.64 14.24
CA GLY A 22 5.36 2.83 13.84
C GLY A 22 5.74 2.01 12.61
N ILE A 23 5.25 0.77 12.54
CA ILE A 23 5.42 -0.12 11.38
C ILE A 23 4.64 0.43 10.18
N ALA A 24 3.42 0.95 10.42
CA ALA A 24 2.61 1.61 9.38
C ALA A 24 3.33 2.84 8.80
N ALA A 25 3.99 3.65 9.64
CA ALA A 25 4.78 4.79 9.18
C ALA A 25 5.98 4.36 8.32
N GLY A 26 6.72 3.33 8.74
CA GLY A 26 7.82 2.76 7.95
C GLY A 26 7.34 2.16 6.62
N ALA A 27 6.26 1.38 6.66
CA ALA A 27 5.63 0.80 5.47
C ALA A 27 5.12 1.89 4.51
N ALA A 28 4.56 2.98 5.03
CA ALA A 28 4.14 4.12 4.21
C ALA A 28 5.33 4.79 3.49
N GLY A 29 6.51 4.83 4.10
CA GLY A 29 7.74 5.28 3.45
C GLY A 29 8.13 4.40 2.26
N ILE A 30 8.15 3.08 2.46
CA ILE A 30 8.47 2.10 1.41
C ILE A 30 7.42 2.16 0.28
N ALA A 31 6.13 2.26 0.63
CA ALA A 31 5.04 2.37 -0.34
C ALA A 31 5.19 3.61 -1.24
N LYS A 32 5.61 4.76 -0.69
CA LYS A 32 5.89 5.97 -1.50
C LYS A 32 6.99 5.74 -2.51
N ILE A 33 8.09 5.09 -2.11
CA ILE A 33 9.22 4.79 -3.00
C ILE A 33 8.76 3.91 -4.17
N LEU A 34 8.04 2.81 -3.86
CA LEU A 34 7.50 1.91 -4.87
C LEU A 34 6.51 2.62 -5.81
N PHE A 35 5.67 3.51 -5.28
CA PHE A 35 4.74 4.30 -6.07
C PHE A 35 5.47 5.18 -7.10
N TYR A 36 6.52 5.90 -6.69
CA TYR A 36 7.29 6.73 -7.62
C TYR A 36 8.01 5.89 -8.69
N ILE A 37 8.60 4.75 -8.31
CA ILE A 37 9.21 3.81 -9.27
C ILE A 37 8.18 3.35 -10.29
N PHE A 38 6.99 2.95 -9.81
CA PHE A 38 5.89 2.53 -10.67
C PHE A 38 5.48 3.65 -11.63
N VAL A 39 5.31 4.88 -11.15
CA VAL A 39 4.94 6.04 -11.99
C VAL A 39 5.98 6.28 -13.08
N VAL A 40 7.26 6.24 -12.76
CA VAL A 40 8.34 6.44 -13.76
C VAL A 40 8.28 5.36 -14.84
N ILE A 41 8.20 4.09 -14.45
CA ILE A 41 8.11 2.96 -15.39
C ILE A 41 6.81 3.03 -16.21
N PHE A 42 5.70 3.38 -15.57
CA PHE A 42 4.41 3.56 -16.21
C PHE A 42 4.47 4.66 -17.27
N LEU A 43 5.06 5.81 -16.96
CA LEU A 43 5.23 6.89 -17.94
C LEU A 43 6.14 6.49 -19.10
N ILE A 44 7.26 5.82 -18.84
CA ILE A 44 8.16 5.31 -19.89
C ILE A 44 7.41 4.34 -20.80
N SER A 45 6.71 3.37 -20.23
CA SER A 45 5.96 2.37 -20.99
C SER A 45 4.78 2.97 -21.75
N LEU A 46 4.09 3.96 -21.18
CA LEU A 46 3.02 4.71 -21.82
C LEU A 46 3.53 5.48 -23.05
N ILE A 47 4.62 6.22 -22.91
CA ILE A 47 5.23 6.98 -24.01
C ILE A 47 5.75 6.03 -25.09
N ALA A 48 6.46 4.96 -24.71
CA ALA A 48 6.94 3.96 -25.65
C ALA A 48 5.79 3.25 -26.40
N GLY A 49 4.68 2.97 -25.70
CA GLY A 49 3.47 2.39 -26.30
C GLY A 49 2.76 3.35 -27.24
N LEU A 50 2.73 4.64 -26.91
CA LEU A 50 2.12 5.68 -27.74
C LEU A 50 2.96 5.96 -29.00
N MET A 51 4.30 5.92 -28.91
CA MET A 51 5.20 6.09 -30.06
C MET A 51 5.20 4.89 -31.03
N ARG A 52 4.76 3.70 -30.59
CA ARG A 52 4.65 2.50 -31.44
C ARG A 52 3.31 2.35 -32.16
N ARG A 53 2.34 3.22 -31.87
CA ARG A 53 1.07 3.31 -32.61
C ARG A 53 1.14 4.43 -33.63
#